data_AF-A0A537F5F0-F1
#
_entry.id   AF-A0A537F5F0-F1
#
_cell.length_a   1.000
_cell.length_b   1.000
_cell.length_c   1.000
_cell.angle_alpha   90.00
_cell.angle_beta   90.00
_cell.angle_gamma   90.00
#
_symmetry.space_group_name_H-M   'P 1'
#
loop_
_entity.id
_entity.type
_entity.pdbx_description
1 polymer ?
#
loop_
_entity_poly.entity_id
_entity_poly.type
_entity_poly.pdbx_seq_one_letter_code
_entity_poly.pdbx_strand_id
1 'polypeptide(L)'
;MQIPYANHDPANFSEGFEPAGDGARTDLRVTLYLVNKLDHAFDTCVGSRDVVFKGPFGTREGLGMFIDYNPYPHCGNIQPGSERLEAVLDQWRPLLPGVYNIQVSMTTVDPSFPVFRGNATVLVVPLA
;
A
#
# COMPACT_ATOMS: atom_id res chain seq x y z
N MET A 1 -17.57 36.94 28.66
CA MET A 1 -16.25 36.42 28.22
C MET A 1 -16.54 35.18 27.42
N GLN A 2 -16.48 35.30 26.09
CA GLN A 2 -17.09 34.38 25.13
C GLN A 2 -16.12 34.33 23.95
N ILE A 3 -15.51 33.18 23.70
CA ILE A 3 -14.63 32.96 22.54
C ILE A 3 -15.51 32.33 21.46
N PRO A 4 -15.70 32.98 20.30
CA PRO A 4 -16.47 32.43 19.19
C PRO A 4 -15.59 31.54 18.28
N TYR A 5 -16.28 30.61 17.62
CA TYR A 5 -15.79 29.70 16.58
C TYR A 5 -15.02 30.42 15.48
N ALA A 6 -13.87 29.87 15.09
CA ALA A 6 -13.13 30.29 13.90
C ALA A 6 -13.45 29.33 12.73
N ASN A 7 -13.94 29.93 11.65
CA ASN A 7 -14.15 29.34 10.33
C ASN A 7 -12.85 28.75 9.77
N HIS A 8 -12.94 27.56 9.20
CA HIS A 8 -11.91 27.03 8.30
C HIS A 8 -12.05 27.70 6.93
N ASP A 9 -11.09 28.56 6.59
CA ASP A 9 -10.81 28.95 5.20
C ASP A 9 -9.72 28.01 4.62
N PRO A 10 -9.82 27.58 3.34
CA PRO A 10 -8.86 26.70 2.71
C PRO A 10 -7.73 27.53 2.10
N ALA A 11 -6.61 27.66 2.81
CA ALA A 11 -5.42 28.31 2.27
C ALA A 11 -4.17 27.47 2.53
N ASN A 12 -3.53 27.06 1.42
CA ASN A 12 -2.10 26.83 1.28
C ASN A 12 -1.40 25.95 2.34
N PHE A 13 -1.43 24.64 2.11
CA PHE A 13 -0.31 23.79 2.51
C PHE A 13 0.77 23.88 1.41
N SER A 14 1.59 24.93 1.49
CA SER A 14 2.93 24.93 0.89
C SER A 14 3.91 24.46 1.95
N GLU A 15 4.06 23.15 2.09
CA GLU A 15 5.15 22.58 2.89
C GLU A 15 6.42 22.54 2.04
N GLY A 16 7.48 23.11 2.63
CA GLY A 16 8.76 23.35 2.00
C GLY A 16 9.42 22.07 1.50
N PHE A 17 9.91 22.13 0.27
CA PHE A 17 10.86 21.18 -0.27
C PHE A 17 12.23 21.53 0.31
N GLU A 18 12.60 20.91 1.43
CA GLU A 18 14.00 20.83 1.83
C GLU A 18 14.69 19.79 0.93
N PRO A 19 15.71 20.17 0.15
CA PRO A 19 16.47 19.20 -0.62
C PRO A 19 17.31 18.39 0.36
N ALA A 20 16.91 17.14 0.62
CA ALA A 20 17.72 16.19 1.35
C ALA A 20 19.05 15.99 0.62
N GLY A 21 20.12 16.47 1.23
CA GLY A 21 21.49 16.15 0.83
C GLY A 21 21.82 14.68 1.09
N ASP A 22 22.64 14.16 0.19
CA ASP A 22 23.39 12.89 0.23
C ASP A 22 22.61 11.56 0.15
N GLY A 23 22.75 10.93 -1.03
CA GLY A 23 22.31 9.57 -1.35
C GLY A 23 20.88 9.51 -1.88
N ALA A 24 20.71 9.44 -3.20
CA ALA A 24 19.42 9.19 -3.83
C ALA A 24 18.80 7.92 -3.20
N ARG A 25 17.79 8.09 -2.34
CA ARG A 25 17.00 6.98 -1.80
C ARG A 25 16.36 6.25 -2.98
N THR A 26 16.93 5.12 -3.37
CA THR A 26 16.37 4.16 -4.33
C THR A 26 15.32 3.25 -3.67
N ASP A 27 14.69 3.74 -2.60
CA ASP A 27 13.66 3.03 -1.85
C ASP A 27 12.33 3.19 -2.58
N LEU A 28 11.77 2.08 -3.06
CA LEU A 28 10.47 2.11 -3.71
C LEU A 28 9.36 1.95 -2.67
N ARG A 29 8.47 2.95 -2.61
CA ARG A 29 7.27 2.90 -1.78
C ARG A 29 6.13 2.21 -2.52
N VAL A 30 5.71 1.05 -2.03
CA VAL A 30 4.48 0.37 -2.47
C VAL A 30 3.37 0.66 -1.48
N THR A 31 2.26 1.21 -1.95
CA THR A 31 1.08 1.42 -1.11
C THR A 31 -0.03 0.48 -1.59
N LEU A 32 -0.62 -0.24 -0.65
CA LEU A 32 -1.62 -1.28 -0.91
C LEU A 32 -2.97 -0.81 -0.44
N TYR A 33 -3.94 -0.81 -1.37
CA TYR A 33 -5.32 -0.45 -1.10
C TYR A 33 -6.23 -1.61 -1.45
N LEU A 34 -7.23 -1.86 -0.60
CA LEU A 34 -8.37 -2.69 -0.94
C LEU A 34 -9.47 -1.78 -1.50
N VAL A 35 -9.77 -1.92 -2.78
CA VAL A 35 -10.71 -1.05 -3.50
C VAL A 35 -12.04 -1.77 -3.69
N ASN A 36 -13.15 -1.18 -3.23
CA ASN A 36 -14.48 -1.72 -3.45
C ASN A 36 -15.04 -1.27 -4.80
N LYS A 37 -15.07 -2.20 -5.76
CA LYS A 37 -15.67 -2.00 -7.09
C LYS A 37 -17.11 -2.55 -7.20
N LEU A 38 -17.67 -3.05 -6.11
CA LEU A 38 -19.05 -3.50 -6.04
C LEU A 38 -19.99 -2.29 -5.89
N ASP A 39 -21.26 -2.51 -6.17
CA ASP A 39 -22.34 -1.54 -6.02
C ASP A 39 -22.89 -1.44 -4.58
N HIS A 40 -22.38 -2.27 -3.66
CA HIS A 40 -22.77 -2.30 -2.26
C HIS A 40 -21.55 -2.28 -1.33
N ALA A 41 -21.76 -1.79 -0.11
CA ALA A 41 -20.73 -1.82 0.92
C ALA A 41 -20.54 -3.25 1.44
N PHE A 42 -19.31 -3.58 1.84
CA PHE A 42 -19.04 -4.81 2.58
C PHE A 42 -18.16 -4.51 3.79
N ASP A 43 -18.35 -5.31 4.84
CA ASP A 43 -17.49 -5.28 6.03
C ASP A 43 -16.62 -6.52 6.03
N THR A 44 -15.32 -6.35 6.18
CA THR A 44 -14.38 -7.47 6.18
C THR A 44 -13.18 -7.16 7.04
N CYS A 45 -12.54 -8.22 7.54
CA CYS A 45 -11.26 -8.12 8.23
C CYS A 45 -10.20 -8.91 7.50
N VAL A 46 -9.11 -8.24 7.12
CA VAL A 46 -7.92 -8.89 6.57
C VAL A 46 -7.12 -9.49 7.72
N GLY A 47 -6.99 -10.83 7.69
CA GLY A 47 -6.26 -11.60 8.70
C GLY A 47 -4.79 -11.80 8.35
N SER A 48 -4.45 -11.90 7.05
CA SER A 48 -3.06 -11.97 6.62
C SER A 48 -2.86 -11.34 5.25
N ARG A 49 -1.62 -10.96 4.97
CA ARG A 49 -1.17 -10.51 3.65
C ARG A 49 0.15 -11.17 3.30
N ASP A 50 0.30 -11.59 2.05
CA ASP A 50 1.59 -11.88 1.43
C ASP A 50 1.83 -10.92 0.25
N VAL A 51 3.06 -10.43 0.14
CA VAL A 51 3.50 -9.55 -0.95
C VAL A 51 4.79 -10.10 -1.51
N VAL A 52 4.79 -10.44 -2.79
CA VAL A 52 5.91 -11.08 -3.47
C VAL A 52 6.43 -10.16 -4.56
N PHE A 53 7.71 -9.84 -4.49
CA PHE A 53 8.44 -9.10 -5.52
C PHE A 53 9.21 -10.10 -6.39
N LYS A 54 8.93 -10.13 -7.69
CA LYS A 54 9.62 -10.97 -8.68
C LYS A 54 10.46 -10.10 -9.59
N GLY A 55 11.77 -10.36 -9.61
CA GLY A 55 12.72 -9.63 -10.42
C GLY A 55 12.73 -10.05 -11.89
N PRO A 56 13.62 -9.44 -12.69
CA PRO A 56 13.70 -9.62 -14.15
C PRO A 56 13.96 -11.06 -14.59
N PHE A 57 14.60 -11.86 -13.72
CA PHE A 57 14.93 -13.27 -13.98
C PHE A 57 13.92 -14.24 -13.37
N GLY A 58 12.78 -13.74 -12.87
CA GLY A 58 11.77 -14.56 -12.18
C GLY A 58 12.18 -15.01 -10.78
N THR A 59 13.34 -14.58 -10.29
CA THR A 59 13.80 -14.76 -8.91
C THR A 59 12.92 -13.95 -7.96
N ARG A 60 12.57 -14.54 -6.81
CA ARG A 60 11.91 -13.81 -5.72
C ARG A 60 12.95 -12.84 -5.14
N GLU A 61 12.84 -11.57 -5.49
CA GLU A 61 13.76 -10.50 -5.09
C GLU A 61 13.11 -9.65 -4.01
N GLY A 62 13.13 -10.20 -2.80
CA GLY A 62 12.57 -9.57 -1.62
C GLY A 62 12.08 -10.63 -0.65
N LEU A 63 12.25 -10.35 0.64
CA LEU A 63 11.46 -11.01 1.67
C LEU A 63 10.00 -10.81 1.26
N GLY A 64 9.32 -11.89 0.90
CA GLY A 64 7.87 -11.75 0.82
C GLY A 64 7.40 -11.39 2.20
N MET A 65 6.84 -10.19 2.33
CA MET A 65 6.41 -9.69 3.62
C MET A 65 5.05 -10.33 3.90
N PHE A 66 5.12 -11.61 4.26
CA PHE A 66 4.02 -12.25 4.92
C PHE A 66 3.84 -11.58 6.27
N ILE A 67 2.67 -10.98 6.46
CA ILE A 67 2.23 -10.43 7.74
C ILE A 67 0.98 -11.19 8.14
N ASP A 68 1.04 -11.79 9.32
CA ASP A 68 -0.14 -12.26 10.03
C ASP A 68 -0.58 -11.14 10.98
N TYR A 69 -1.83 -10.70 10.83
CA TYR A 69 -2.42 -9.65 11.64
C TYR A 69 -3.07 -10.20 12.92
N ASN A 70 -3.06 -11.52 13.16
CA ASN A 70 -3.61 -12.11 14.37
C ASN A 70 -2.84 -11.63 15.63
N PRO A 71 -3.52 -11.14 16.70
CA PRO A 71 -4.97 -11.17 16.96
C PRO A 71 -5.75 -9.90 16.60
N TYR A 72 -5.13 -8.94 15.93
CA TYR A 72 -5.70 -7.65 15.59
C TYR A 72 -5.84 -7.50 14.05
N PRO A 73 -6.78 -8.23 13.42
CA PRO A 73 -6.98 -8.15 11.98
C PRO A 73 -7.41 -6.74 11.57
N HIS A 74 -7.05 -6.34 10.36
CA HIS A 74 -7.44 -5.05 9.80
C HIS A 74 -8.90 -5.10 9.33
N CYS A 75 -9.82 -4.72 10.22
CA CYS A 75 -11.26 -4.67 9.98
C CYS A 75 -11.71 -3.31 9.46
N GLY A 76 -12.75 -3.32 8.64
CA GLY A 76 -13.47 -2.09 8.31
C GLY A 76 -14.50 -2.28 7.21
N ASN A 77 -15.51 -1.42 7.26
CA ASN A 77 -16.49 -1.29 6.20
C ASN A 77 -15.92 -0.47 5.03
N ILE A 78 -16.08 -1.00 3.81
CA ILE A 78 -15.62 -0.35 2.58
C ILE A 78 -16.84 0.00 1.71
N GLN A 79 -17.10 1.29 1.56
CA GLN A 79 -18.22 1.81 0.78
C GLN A 79 -18.01 1.62 -0.73
N PRO A 80 -19.08 1.58 -1.56
CA PRO A 80 -18.97 1.50 -3.01
C PRO A 80 -18.08 2.60 -3.59
N GLY A 81 -17.13 2.24 -4.46
CA GLY A 81 -16.21 3.19 -5.09
C GLY A 81 -15.13 3.75 -4.16
N SER A 82 -15.07 3.31 -2.90
CA SER A 82 -14.03 3.73 -1.95
C SER A 82 -12.88 2.73 -1.87
N GLU A 83 -11.80 3.15 -1.21
CA GLU A 83 -10.63 2.33 -0.95
C GLU A 83 -10.22 2.38 0.52
N ARG A 84 -9.71 1.26 1.04
CA ARG A 84 -9.13 1.16 2.38
C ARG A 84 -7.64 0.87 2.27
N LEU A 85 -6.82 1.68 2.94
CA LEU A 85 -5.39 1.43 3.04
C LEU A 85 -5.13 0.14 3.83
N GLU A 86 -4.32 -0.75 3.28
CA GLU A 86 -3.92 -2.02 3.91
C GLU A 86 -2.46 -2.00 4.39
N ALA A 87 -1.57 -1.35 3.63
CA ALA A 87 -0.22 -1.04 4.09
C ALA A 87 0.52 -0.05 3.21
N VAL A 88 1.58 0.48 3.80
CA VAL A 88 2.68 1.15 3.12
C VAL A 88 3.93 0.29 3.31
N LEU A 89 4.61 -0.02 2.21
CA LEU A 89 5.87 -0.75 2.18
C LEU A 89 6.93 0.19 1.61
N ASP A 90 7.77 0.75 2.46
CA ASP A 90 8.71 1.82 2.12
C ASP A 90 10.18 1.35 2.10
N GLN A 91 10.43 0.07 2.33
CA GLN A 91 11.78 -0.50 2.46
C GLN A 91 12.19 -1.45 1.33
N TRP A 92 11.36 -1.63 0.29
CA TRP A 92 11.73 -2.51 -0.81
C TRP A 92 12.77 -1.84 -1.74
N ARG A 93 13.87 -2.55 -1.97
CA ARG A 93 14.98 -2.11 -2.83
C ARG A 93 15.16 -3.11 -3.98
N PRO A 94 14.95 -2.71 -5.25
CA PRO A 94 15.28 -3.56 -6.38
C PRO A 94 16.79 -3.74 -6.47
N LEU A 95 17.24 -4.98 -6.73
CA LEU A 95 18.67 -5.31 -6.79
C LEU A 95 19.30 -5.00 -8.15
N LEU A 96 18.50 -5.06 -9.22
CA LEU A 96 18.96 -4.91 -10.59
C LEU A 96 17.99 -4.03 -11.39
N PRO A 97 18.46 -3.31 -12.43
CA PRO A 97 17.55 -2.70 -13.39
C PRO A 97 16.76 -3.76 -14.16
N GLY A 98 15.51 -3.44 -14.50
CA GLY A 98 14.64 -4.31 -15.29
C GLY A 98 13.18 -4.26 -14.85
N VAL A 99 12.41 -5.22 -15.34
CA VAL A 99 10.98 -5.34 -15.04
C VAL A 99 10.77 -6.16 -13.78
N TYR A 100 10.02 -5.60 -12.84
CA TYR A 100 9.59 -6.24 -11.61
C TYR A 100 8.09 -6.48 -11.62
N ASN A 101 7.67 -7.63 -11.11
CA ASN A 101 6.26 -7.93 -10.85
C ASN A 101 6.02 -8.01 -9.35
N ILE A 102 5.08 -7.20 -8.87
CA ILE A 102 4.60 -7.20 -7.50
C ILE A 102 3.31 -7.99 -7.49
N GLN A 103 3.24 -9.03 -6.67
CA GLN A 103 2.05 -9.85 -6.49
C GLN A 103 1.61 -9.73 -5.03
N VAL A 104 0.32 -9.48 -4.81
CA VAL A 104 -0.25 -9.30 -3.49
C VAL A 104 -1.39 -10.29 -3.33
N SER A 105 -1.45 -10.94 -2.18
CA SER A 105 -2.61 -11.73 -1.75
C SER A 105 -2.96 -11.39 -0.31
N MET A 106 -4.25 -11.24 -0.04
CA MET A 106 -4.77 -10.98 1.30
C MET A 106 -5.87 -11.98 1.61
N THR A 107 -5.79 -12.60 2.78
CA THR A 107 -6.83 -13.52 3.27
C THR A 107 -7.66 -12.83 4.33
N THR A 108 -8.96 -13.04 4.27
CA THR A 108 -9.90 -12.55 5.28
C THR A 108 -9.96 -13.52 6.45
N VAL A 109 -10.35 -13.02 7.63
CA VAL A 109 -10.63 -13.87 8.80
C VAL A 109 -11.92 -14.67 8.61
N ASP A 110 -12.88 -14.11 7.88
CA ASP A 110 -14.12 -14.78 7.51
C ASP A 110 -13.86 -15.65 6.26
N PRO A 111 -14.01 -16.98 6.35
CA PRO A 111 -13.79 -17.88 5.23
C PRO A 111 -14.86 -17.78 4.13
N SER A 112 -15.99 -17.10 4.40
CA SER A 112 -17.00 -16.80 3.38
C SER A 112 -16.59 -15.65 2.45
N PHE A 113 -15.62 -14.83 2.86
CA PHE A 113 -15.07 -13.78 2.01
C PHE A 113 -13.99 -14.31 1.06
N PRO A 114 -13.90 -13.75 -0.15
CA PRO A 114 -12.88 -14.15 -1.11
C PRO A 114 -11.48 -13.72 -0.66
N VAL A 115 -10.48 -14.46 -1.12
CA VAL A 115 -9.08 -14.03 -1.07
C VAL A 115 -8.89 -12.87 -2.06
N PHE A 116 -8.43 -11.72 -1.58
CA PHE A 116 -8.12 -10.60 -2.44
C PHE A 116 -6.75 -10.80 -3.08
N ARG A 117 -6.64 -10.52 -4.39
CA ARG A 117 -5.38 -10.61 -5.13
C ARG A 117 -5.19 -9.38 -5.99
N GLY A 118 -3.94 -8.93 -6.08
CA GLY A 118 -3.54 -7.82 -6.92
C GLY A 118 -2.18 -8.08 -7.53
N ASN A 119 -1.92 -7.44 -8.67
CA ASN A 119 -0.61 -7.43 -9.28
C ASN A 119 -0.29 -6.04 -9.83
N ALA A 120 0.99 -5.71 -9.84
CA ALA A 120 1.51 -4.51 -10.48
C ALA A 120 2.84 -4.85 -11.15
N THR A 121 3.16 -4.12 -12.22
CA THR A 121 4.45 -4.24 -12.92
C THR A 121 5.15 -2.89 -12.85
N VAL A 122 6.42 -2.90 -12.47
CA VAL A 122 7.26 -1.69 -12.34
C VAL A 122 8.51 -1.88 -13.18
N LEU A 123 8.93 -0.84 -13.89
CA LEU A 123 10.20 -0.79 -14.60
C LEU A 123 11.21 0.00 -13.77
N VAL A 124 12.32 -0.63 -13.44
CA VAL A 124 13.46 0.00 -12.76
C VAL A 124 14.54 0.27 -13.80
N VAL A 125 14.96 1.52 -13.94
CA VAL A 125 16.03 1.93 -14.86
C VAL A 125 17.21 2.53 -14.08
N PRO A 126 18.46 2.37 -14.55
CA PRO A 126 19.59 3.09 -13.97
C PRO A 126 19.38 4.59 -14.15
N LEU A 127 19.72 5.37 -13.12
CA LEU A 127 19.86 6.81 -13.28
C LEU A 127 21.17 7.05 -14.04
N ALA A 128 21.09 7.74 -15.18
CA ALA A 128 22.23 8.11 -16.03
C ALA A 128 22.94 9.36 -15.51
#